data_AF-A0A933XTH1-F1
#
_entry.id   AF-A0A933XTH1-F1
#
_cell.length_a   1.000
_cell.length_b   1.000
_cell.length_c   1.000
_cell.angle_alpha   90.00
_cell.angle_beta   90.00
_cell.angle_gamma   90.00
#
_symmetry.space_group_name_H-M   'P 1'
#
loop_
_entity.id
_entity.type
_entity.pdbx_description
1 polymer ?
#
loop_
_entity_poly.entity_id
_entity_poly.type
_entity_poly.pdbx_seq_one_letter_code
_entity_poly.pdbx_strand_id
1 'polypeptide(L)'
;MPHSLDEVVIPLIAFSTHADPEFFVKGEGSLVSDRTVRIPGPAGLPKNCYGALVEDRIMAPVLLPGMIGVFCPQSEGITAIQNIHAIGLLRGLPVIRKIVKHEKPAGARRKSFMTPTPLHIPGSLVSPIAESTHQMVFLKKLDEVDGPIAIPAKDIVWTHPLVRIVSLM
;
A
#
# COMPACT_ATOMS: atom_id res chain seq x y z
N MET A 1 37.77 -16.60 -10.98
CA MET A 1 36.43 -17.18 -10.75
C MET A 1 35.43 -16.05 -10.98
N PRO A 2 34.65 -16.02 -12.08
CA PRO A 2 33.64 -14.98 -12.24
C PRO A 2 32.46 -15.32 -11.32
N HIS A 3 32.08 -14.39 -10.45
CA HIS A 3 30.87 -14.50 -9.66
C HIS A 3 29.69 -14.47 -10.64
N SER A 4 28.98 -15.59 -10.79
CA SER A 4 27.64 -15.61 -11.36
C SER A 4 26.81 -14.59 -10.58
N LEU A 5 26.41 -13.50 -11.23
CA LEU A 5 25.36 -12.64 -10.71
C LEU A 5 24.08 -13.47 -10.84
N ASP A 6 23.69 -14.17 -9.79
CA ASP A 6 22.45 -14.94 -9.79
C ASP A 6 21.29 -13.96 -10.11
N GLU A 7 20.59 -14.22 -11.20
CA GLU A 7 19.43 -13.44 -11.62
C GLU A 7 18.16 -14.11 -11.10
N VAL A 8 17.21 -13.31 -10.62
CA VAL A 8 15.90 -13.81 -10.19
C VAL A 8 14.83 -13.31 -11.15
N VAL A 9 14.01 -14.22 -11.64
CA VAL A 9 12.82 -13.88 -12.45
C VAL A 9 11.64 -13.69 -11.53
N ILE A 10 10.99 -12.53 -11.59
CA ILE A 10 9.77 -12.24 -10.83
C ILE A 10 8.65 -11.76 -11.76
N PRO A 11 7.37 -12.01 -11.42
CA PRO A 11 6.24 -11.49 -12.19
C PRO A 11 6.12 -9.97 -12.04
N LEU A 12 5.58 -9.32 -13.06
CA LEU A 12 5.19 -7.91 -13.03
C LEU A 12 3.68 -7.79 -12.81
N ILE A 13 3.29 -6.90 -11.92
CA ILE A 13 1.89 -6.59 -11.60
C ILE A 13 1.60 -5.15 -12.00
N ALA A 14 0.41 -4.90 -12.54
CA ALA A 14 -0.05 -3.57 -12.88
C ALA A 14 -0.58 -2.84 -11.64
N PHE A 15 -0.30 -1.55 -11.54
CA PHE A 15 -0.71 -0.69 -10.43
C PHE A 15 -1.43 0.56 -10.94
N SER A 16 -2.35 1.06 -10.14
CA SER A 16 -2.96 2.36 -10.39
C SER A 16 -2.08 3.49 -9.84
N THR A 17 -1.99 4.55 -10.64
CA THR A 17 -1.40 5.84 -10.29
C THR A 17 -2.36 6.66 -9.40
N HIS A 18 -3.67 6.43 -9.53
CA HIS A 18 -4.73 7.09 -8.77
C HIS A 18 -5.15 6.24 -7.58
N ALA A 19 -5.18 6.86 -6.39
CA ALA A 19 -5.68 6.25 -5.15
C ALA A 19 -6.96 6.94 -4.66
N ASP A 20 -7.60 7.72 -5.54
CA ASP A 20 -8.76 8.51 -5.17
C ASP A 20 -10.01 7.64 -4.97
N PRO A 21 -10.76 7.84 -3.88
CA PRO A 21 -11.98 7.11 -3.57
C PRO A 21 -13.01 7.07 -4.69
N GLU A 22 -13.10 8.16 -5.45
CA GLU A 22 -14.06 8.34 -6.54
C GLU A 22 -13.69 7.54 -7.80
N PHE A 23 -12.41 7.18 -7.94
CA PHE A 23 -11.88 6.45 -9.09
C PHE A 23 -11.77 4.93 -8.84
N PHE A 24 -12.30 4.42 -7.73
CA PHE A 24 -12.49 2.98 -7.51
C PHE A 24 -13.62 2.45 -8.40
N VAL A 25 -13.43 2.55 -9.72
CA VAL A 25 -14.26 1.91 -10.73
C VAL A 25 -14.12 0.41 -10.56
N LYS A 26 -15.27 -0.28 -10.58
CA LYS A 26 -15.39 -1.73 -10.43
C LYS A 26 -14.69 -2.41 -11.60
N GLY A 27 -13.42 -2.75 -11.43
CA GLY A 27 -12.61 -3.43 -12.45
C GLY A 27 -12.36 -4.89 -12.07
N GLU A 28 -12.98 -5.81 -12.81
CA GLU A 28 -12.50 -7.18 -12.93
C GLU A 28 -11.23 -7.15 -13.81
N GLY A 29 -10.06 -7.17 -13.17
CA GLY A 29 -8.79 -7.26 -13.86
C GLY A 29 -7.93 -8.30 -13.17
N SER A 30 -7.53 -9.35 -13.90
CA SER A 30 -6.49 -10.26 -13.43
C SER A 30 -5.26 -9.42 -13.04
N LEU A 31 -4.90 -9.44 -11.75
CA LEU A 31 -3.80 -8.66 -11.19
C LEU A 31 -2.44 -9.12 -11.71
N VAL A 32 -2.38 -10.32 -12.32
CA VAL A 32 -1.16 -10.93 -12.81
C VAL A 32 -1.03 -10.62 -14.30
N SER A 33 -0.02 -9.81 -14.66
CA SER A 33 0.46 -9.74 -16.03
C SER A 33 1.30 -11.00 -16.30
N ASP A 34 1.21 -11.58 -17.49
CA ASP A 34 2.13 -12.65 -17.92
C ASP A 34 3.58 -12.15 -18.12
N ARG A 35 3.80 -10.85 -17.91
CA ARG A 35 5.12 -10.22 -17.98
C ARG A 35 5.94 -10.58 -16.76
N THR A 36 7.19 -10.95 -17.00
CA THR A 36 8.19 -11.18 -15.96
C THR A 36 9.39 -10.27 -16.20
N VAL A 37 10.17 -10.02 -15.16
CA VAL A 37 11.41 -9.27 -15.24
C VAL A 37 12.53 -10.02 -14.55
N ARG A 38 13.74 -9.95 -15.14
CA ARG A 38 14.97 -10.44 -14.53
C ARG A 38 15.58 -9.34 -13.69
N ILE A 39 15.85 -9.64 -12.43
CA ILE A 39 16.44 -8.70 -11.49
C ILE A 39 17.84 -9.19 -11.12
N PRO A 40 18.88 -8.36 -11.34
CA PRO A 40 20.22 -8.72 -10.95
C PRO A 40 20.41 -8.62 -9.43
N GLY A 41 21.16 -9.56 -8.87
CA GLY A 41 21.72 -9.46 -7.52
C GLY A 41 21.46 -10.68 -6.65
N PRO A 42 22.18 -10.79 -5.52
CA PRO A 42 22.36 -12.04 -4.81
C PRO A 42 21.03 -12.68 -4.45
N ALA A 43 20.97 -14.01 -4.58
CA ALA A 43 19.88 -14.87 -4.15
C ALA A 43 19.49 -14.56 -2.70
N GLY A 44 18.49 -13.69 -2.53
CA GLY A 44 18.07 -13.20 -1.21
C GLY A 44 16.73 -12.46 -1.22
N LEU A 45 16.06 -12.40 -2.38
CA LEU A 45 14.66 -11.98 -2.41
C LEU A 45 13.82 -13.05 -1.70
N PRO A 46 12.95 -12.66 -0.77
CA PRO A 46 11.98 -13.59 -0.20
C PRO A 46 11.16 -14.29 -1.28
N LYS A 47 10.64 -15.48 -0.97
CA LYS A 47 9.79 -16.22 -1.91
C LYS A 47 8.56 -15.38 -2.27
N ASN A 48 8.10 -15.52 -3.52
CA ASN A 48 6.88 -14.90 -4.04
C ASN A 48 6.92 -13.36 -4.16
N CYS A 49 8.10 -12.75 -4.19
CA CYS A 49 8.22 -11.34 -4.56
C CYS A 49 7.73 -11.10 -5.99
N TYR A 50 7.23 -9.89 -6.24
CA TYR A 50 6.80 -9.42 -7.55
C TYR A 50 7.24 -7.97 -7.77
N GLY A 51 7.31 -7.57 -9.04
CA GLY A 51 7.71 -6.23 -9.45
C GLY A 51 6.51 -5.38 -9.86
N ALA A 52 6.66 -4.08 -9.71
CA ALA A 52 5.78 -3.08 -10.29
C ALA A 52 6.62 -2.10 -11.10
N LEU A 53 6.33 -1.95 -12.39
CA LEU A 53 6.92 -0.89 -13.19
C LEU A 53 6.30 0.44 -12.77
N VAL A 54 7.13 1.40 -12.43
CA VAL A 54 6.70 2.74 -12.05
C VAL A 54 6.64 3.58 -13.31
N GLU A 55 5.45 4.04 -13.67
CA GLU A 55 5.21 4.79 -14.90
C GLU A 55 5.09 6.30 -14.66
N ASP A 56 4.86 6.71 -13.40
CA ASP A 56 4.64 8.09 -13.01
C ASP A 56 5.66 8.57 -11.96
N ARG A 57 5.46 9.81 -11.50
CA ARG A 57 6.33 10.45 -10.51
C ARG A 57 5.75 10.49 -9.10
N ILE A 58 4.62 9.82 -8.83
CA ILE A 58 3.91 9.98 -7.54
C ILE A 58 4.76 9.56 -6.33
N MET A 59 5.74 8.68 -6.55
CA MET A 59 6.69 8.16 -5.56
C MET A 59 8.10 8.73 -5.73
N ALA A 60 8.29 9.77 -6.55
CA ALA A 60 9.54 10.50 -6.63
C ALA A 60 9.87 11.17 -5.27
N PRO A 61 11.15 11.29 -4.90
CA PRO A 61 12.34 10.89 -5.66
C PRO A 61 12.75 9.41 -5.47
N VAL A 62 11.96 8.62 -4.73
CA VAL A 62 12.36 7.26 -4.32
C VAL A 62 12.17 6.25 -5.44
N LEU A 63 11.02 6.29 -6.09
CA LEU A 63 10.68 5.47 -7.25
C LEU A 63 10.41 6.42 -8.41
N LEU A 64 11.30 6.42 -9.40
CA LEU A 64 11.20 7.26 -10.59
C LEU A 64 10.55 6.49 -11.74
N PRO A 65 9.94 7.18 -12.72
CA PRO A 65 9.46 6.55 -13.94
C PRO A 65 10.54 5.66 -14.59
N GLY A 66 10.15 4.46 -15.00
CA GLY A 66 11.04 3.45 -15.59
C GLY A 66 11.75 2.54 -14.57
N MET A 67 11.68 2.85 -13.27
CA MET A 67 12.18 1.95 -12.22
C MET A 67 11.16 0.86 -11.88
N ILE A 68 11.65 -0.23 -11.30
CA ILE A 68 10.84 -1.32 -10.76
C ILE A 68 10.92 -1.31 -9.24
N GLY A 69 9.77 -1.16 -8.59
CA GLY A 69 9.61 -1.46 -7.18
C GLY A 69 9.36 -2.94 -6.97
N VAL A 70 10.15 -3.60 -6.13
CA VAL A 70 9.96 -5.02 -5.78
C VAL A 70 9.25 -5.10 -4.44
N PHE A 71 8.13 -5.83 -4.42
CA PHE A 71 7.27 -5.99 -3.25
C PHE A 71 7.21 -7.45 -2.83
N CYS A 72 7.08 -7.68 -1.53
CA CYS A 72 7.06 -9.00 -0.95
C CYS A 72 5.73 -9.26 -0.22
N PRO A 73 4.96 -10.30 -0.58
CA PRO A 73 3.75 -10.68 0.17
C PRO A 73 4.03 -11.11 1.61
N GLN A 74 5.17 -11.76 1.84
CA GLN A 74 5.58 -12.15 3.19
C GLN A 74 6.11 -10.92 3.91
N SER A 75 5.31 -10.37 4.83
CA SER A 75 5.61 -9.11 5.54
C SER A 75 6.23 -9.31 6.92
N GLU A 76 6.19 -10.52 7.49
CA GLU A 76 6.75 -10.78 8.82
C GLU A 76 8.27 -10.56 8.86
N GLY A 77 8.71 -9.63 9.72
CA GLY A 77 10.12 -9.27 9.88
C GLY A 77 10.71 -8.37 8.79
N ILE A 78 9.94 -8.04 7.75
CA ILE A 78 10.42 -7.21 6.63
C ILE A 78 9.99 -5.76 6.83
N THR A 79 10.97 -4.85 6.91
CA THR A 79 10.70 -3.41 6.98
C THR A 79 10.65 -2.81 5.58
N ALA A 80 9.55 -2.12 5.26
CA ALA A 80 9.40 -1.40 4.00
C ALA A 80 10.40 -0.25 3.86
N ILE A 81 11.05 -0.16 2.70
CA ILE A 81 11.89 0.98 2.33
C ILE A 81 11.05 2.26 2.40
N GLN A 82 11.45 3.18 3.28
CA GLN A 82 10.76 4.45 3.55
C GLN A 82 9.25 4.32 3.87
N ASN A 83 8.83 3.17 4.40
CA ASN A 83 7.42 2.85 4.66
C ASN A 83 6.52 2.83 3.40
N ILE A 84 7.11 2.59 2.23
CA ILE A 84 6.41 2.47 0.94
C ILE A 84 5.88 1.04 0.80
N HIS A 85 4.61 0.93 0.44
CA HIS A 85 3.91 -0.34 0.29
C HIS A 85 3.13 -0.38 -1.02
N ALA A 86 3.03 -1.58 -1.57
CA ALA A 86 1.95 -1.94 -2.49
C ALA A 86 0.72 -2.27 -1.65
N ILE A 87 -0.42 -1.70 -2.01
CA ILE A 87 -1.65 -1.77 -1.21
C ILE A 87 -2.77 -2.27 -2.10
N GLY A 88 -3.27 -3.45 -1.75
CA GLY A 88 -4.45 -4.03 -2.38
C GLY A 88 -5.70 -3.44 -1.77
N LEU A 89 -6.57 -2.93 -2.63
CA LEU A 89 -7.83 -2.33 -2.22
C LEU A 89 -8.97 -3.27 -2.60
N LEU A 90 -10.05 -3.26 -1.81
CA LEU A 90 -11.22 -4.12 -2.03
C LEU A 90 -11.85 -3.88 -3.40
N ARG A 91 -11.65 -2.68 -3.96
CA ARG A 91 -12.15 -2.27 -5.27
C ARG A 91 -11.02 -1.55 -6.02
N GLY A 92 -10.83 -1.91 -7.29
CA GLY A 92 -9.85 -1.29 -8.18
C GLY A 92 -8.47 -1.99 -8.18
N LEU A 93 -7.56 -1.42 -8.97
CA LEU A 93 -6.17 -1.88 -9.04
C LEU A 93 -5.40 -1.48 -7.76
N PRO A 94 -4.38 -2.26 -7.37
CA PRO A 94 -3.56 -1.91 -6.23
C PRO A 94 -2.79 -0.62 -6.48
N VAL A 95 -2.40 0.06 -5.40
CA VAL A 95 -1.67 1.34 -5.46
C VAL A 95 -0.34 1.23 -4.75
N ILE A 96 0.64 2.04 -5.15
CA ILE A 96 1.92 2.17 -4.45
C ILE A 96 1.91 3.48 -3.67
N ARG A 97 2.02 3.42 -2.34
CA ARG A 97 1.98 4.60 -1.47
C ARG A 97 2.86 4.46 -0.25
N LYS A 98 3.29 5.60 0.30
CA LYS A 98 3.84 5.65 1.65
C LYS A 98 2.70 5.62 2.66
N ILE A 99 2.75 4.69 3.60
CA ILE A 99 1.84 4.69 4.75
C ILE A 99 2.41 5.68 5.78
N VAL A 100 1.60 6.60 6.31
CA VAL A 100 2.08 7.66 7.22
C VAL A 100 1.65 7.41 8.67
N LYS A 101 0.46 6.86 8.88
CA LYS A 101 -0.07 6.55 10.20
C LYS A 101 -1.05 5.40 10.09
N HIS A 102 -0.93 4.44 10.99
CA HIS A 102 -1.99 3.51 11.31
C HIS A 102 -2.64 4.02 12.58
N GLU A 103 -3.88 4.49 12.52
CA GLU A 103 -4.63 4.72 13.77
C GLU A 103 -5.02 3.36 14.32
N LYS A 104 -4.12 2.76 15.11
CA LYS A 104 -4.57 1.82 16.13
C LYS A 104 -5.40 2.62 17.14
N PRO A 105 -6.52 2.10 17.65
CA PRO A 105 -7.34 2.77 18.65
C PRO A 105 -6.54 2.83 19.96
N ALA A 106 -5.68 3.84 20.08
CA ALA A 106 -5.01 4.20 21.32
C ALA A 106 -5.50 5.61 21.67
N GLY A 107 -6.54 5.66 22.49
CA GLY A 107 -6.97 6.85 23.24
C GLY A 107 -7.00 8.14 22.43
N ALA A 108 -7.98 8.29 21.54
CA ALA A 108 -8.21 9.55 20.83
C ALA A 108 -8.53 10.66 21.85
N ARG A 109 -7.58 11.59 22.04
CA ARG A 109 -7.79 12.88 22.71
C ARG A 109 -8.88 13.64 21.93
N ARG A 110 -10.12 13.53 22.39
CA ARG A 110 -11.32 14.14 21.79
C ARG A 110 -11.13 15.65 21.64
N LYS A 111 -11.13 16.13 20.39
CA LYS A 111 -11.58 17.49 20.07
C LYS A 111 -13.12 17.46 20.08
N SER A 112 -13.73 18.26 20.95
CA SER A 112 -15.18 18.37 21.08
C SER A 112 -15.76 19.13 19.89
N PHE A 113 -16.25 18.42 18.89
CA PHE A 113 -17.28 18.95 18.00
C PHE A 113 -18.63 18.64 18.66
N MET A 114 -19.44 19.67 18.89
CA MET A 114 -20.79 19.53 19.45
C MET A 114 -21.70 18.89 18.40
N THR A 115 -21.72 17.56 18.33
CA THR A 115 -22.78 16.81 17.64
C THR A 115 -23.90 16.51 18.63
N PRO A 116 -25.18 16.69 18.24
CA PRO A 116 -26.31 16.43 19.12
C PRO A 116 -26.30 14.96 19.58
N THR A 117 -26.48 14.76 20.88
CA THR A 117 -26.37 13.49 21.58
C THR A 117 -27.31 12.45 20.97
N PRO A 118 -26.82 11.28 20.54
CA PRO A 118 -27.70 10.19 20.10
C PRO A 118 -28.63 9.79 21.25
N LEU A 119 -29.89 9.52 20.90
CA LEU A 119 -30.95 9.12 21.84
C LEU A 119 -30.48 7.97 22.74
N HIS A 120 -30.35 8.23 24.05
CA HIS A 120 -29.92 7.25 25.03
C HIS A 120 -30.99 6.18 25.23
N ILE A 121 -30.69 4.91 24.91
CA ILE A 121 -31.50 3.75 25.30
C ILE A 121 -30.96 3.25 26.65
N PRO A 122 -31.71 3.36 27.75
CA PRO A 122 -31.25 2.90 29.06
C PRO A 122 -30.99 1.39 29.04
N GLY A 123 -29.74 0.98 29.33
CA GLY A 123 -29.31 -0.43 29.41
C GLY A 123 -28.30 -0.89 28.35
N SER A 124 -27.98 -0.07 27.34
CA SER A 124 -26.98 -0.44 26.32
C SER A 124 -25.55 -0.19 26.83
N LEU A 125 -24.82 -1.26 27.18
CA LEU A 125 -23.41 -1.22 27.60
C LEU A 125 -22.42 -1.09 26.43
N VAL A 126 -22.90 -1.03 25.19
CA VAL A 126 -22.04 -1.03 23.99
C VAL A 126 -22.50 0.08 23.05
N SER A 127 -21.55 0.88 22.55
CA SER A 127 -21.78 1.78 21.42
C SER A 127 -22.29 0.96 20.23
N PRO A 128 -23.37 1.38 19.53
CA PRO A 128 -23.89 0.64 18.36
C PRO A 128 -22.89 0.57 17.18
N ILE A 129 -21.81 1.35 17.23
CA ILE A 129 -20.84 1.46 16.15
C ILE A 129 -19.58 0.68 16.55
N ALA A 130 -19.30 -0.40 15.83
CA ALA A 130 -18.13 -1.23 16.06
C ALA A 130 -16.83 -0.41 15.88
N GLU A 131 -15.85 -0.55 16.78
CA GLU A 131 -14.59 0.21 16.76
C GLU A 131 -13.78 0.01 15.46
N SER A 132 -13.96 -1.13 14.77
CA SER A 132 -13.36 -1.42 13.46
C SER A 132 -13.89 -0.52 12.34
N THR A 133 -15.05 0.11 12.51
CA THR A 133 -15.68 0.99 11.51
C THR A 133 -14.92 2.32 11.36
N HIS A 134 -14.03 2.66 12.30
CA HIS A 134 -13.35 3.96 12.36
C HIS A 134 -11.85 3.92 12.13
N GLN A 135 -11.26 2.74 11.87
CA GLN A 135 -9.82 2.66 11.61
C GLN A 135 -9.51 3.17 10.21
N MET A 136 -8.67 4.20 10.12
CA MET A 136 -8.21 4.80 8.88
C MET A 136 -6.71 4.56 8.68
N VAL A 137 -6.33 4.29 7.44
CA VAL A 137 -4.94 4.23 6.99
C VAL A 137 -4.68 5.43 6.09
N PHE A 138 -3.62 6.17 6.42
CA PHE A 138 -3.26 7.40 5.71
C PHE A 138 -2.18 7.11 4.68
N LEU A 139 -2.52 7.29 3.40
CA LEU A 139 -1.67 7.05 2.25
C LEU A 139 -1.16 8.36 1.69
N LYS A 140 0.15 8.46 1.47
CA LYS A 140 0.79 9.68 0.99
C LYS A 140 1.56 9.42 -0.30
N LYS A 141 1.41 10.33 -1.27
CA LYS A 141 2.32 10.50 -2.41
C LYS A 141 3.57 11.25 -1.96
N LEU A 142 4.72 10.96 -2.56
CA LEU A 142 5.99 11.57 -2.15
C LEU A 142 6.26 12.90 -2.89
N ASP A 143 5.69 13.06 -4.09
CA ASP A 143 5.86 14.23 -4.95
C ASP A 143 4.82 15.35 -4.73
N GLU A 144 3.75 15.09 -3.95
CA GLU A 144 2.67 16.07 -3.73
C GLU A 144 2.79 16.82 -2.41
N VAL A 145 2.44 18.12 -2.48
CA VAL A 145 2.24 19.02 -1.32
C VAL A 145 0.93 18.70 -0.58
N ASP A 146 -0.03 18.10 -1.29
CA ASP A 146 -1.33 17.75 -0.73
C ASP A 146 -1.23 16.75 0.42
N GLY A 147 -2.22 16.83 1.31
CA GLY A 147 -2.31 15.99 2.50
C GLY A 147 -2.45 14.51 2.17
N PRO A 148 -2.18 13.60 3.14
CA PRO A 148 -2.41 12.18 2.93
C PRO A 148 -3.90 11.90 2.66
N ILE A 149 -4.16 10.95 1.77
CA ILE A 149 -5.51 10.40 1.53
C ILE A 149 -5.82 9.40 2.64
N ALA A 150 -6.98 9.52 3.26
CA ALA A 150 -7.44 8.59 4.29
C ALA A 150 -8.31 7.49 3.66
N ILE A 151 -7.92 6.22 3.85
CA ILE A 151 -8.69 5.05 3.38
C ILE A 151 -9.14 4.23 4.60
N PRO A 152 -10.42 3.80 4.68
CA PRO A 152 -10.87 2.88 5.71
C PRO A 152 -10.07 1.58 5.68
N ALA A 153 -9.60 1.11 6.84
CA ALA A 153 -8.78 -0.10 6.95
C ALA A 153 -9.52 -1.34 6.40
N LYS A 154 -10.85 -1.39 6.53
CA LYS A 154 -11.71 -2.44 5.98
C LYS A 154 -11.68 -2.54 4.44
N ASP A 155 -11.29 -1.46 3.77
CA ASP A 155 -11.20 -1.41 2.30
C ASP A 155 -9.80 -1.83 1.81
N ILE A 156 -8.86 -2.11 2.72
CA ILE A 156 -7.53 -2.64 2.40
C ILE A 156 -7.55 -4.16 2.56
N VAL A 157 -7.25 -4.86 1.47
CA VAL A 157 -7.22 -6.34 1.43
C VAL A 157 -5.85 -6.87 1.86
N TRP A 158 -4.78 -6.20 1.44
CA TRP A 158 -3.41 -6.59 1.75
C TRP A 158 -2.45 -5.40 1.65
N THR A 159 -1.33 -5.50 2.35
CA THR A 159 -0.23 -4.53 2.30
C THR A 159 1.10 -5.26 2.18
N HIS A 160 1.85 -4.99 1.10
CA HIS A 160 3.12 -5.64 0.82
C HIS A 160 4.26 -4.60 0.84
N PRO A 161 5.31 -4.78 1.67
CA PRO A 161 6.42 -3.83 1.78
C PRO A 161 7.23 -3.74 0.49
N LEU A 162 7.69 -2.53 0.15
CA LEU A 162 8.76 -2.31 -0.82
C LEU A 162 10.08 -2.80 -0.22
N VAL A 163 10.70 -3.81 -0.84
CA VAL A 163 11.94 -4.44 -0.35
C VAL A 163 13.16 -4.15 -1.21
N ARG A 164 12.95 -3.75 -2.47
CA ARG A 164 14.04 -3.44 -3.39
C ARG A 164 13.58 -2.47 -4.48
N ILE A 165 14.51 -1.68 -4.98
CA ILE A 165 14.32 -0.79 -6.11
C ILE A 165 15.33 -1.18 -7.18
N VAL A 166 14.87 -1.34 -8.42
CA VAL A 166 15.69 -1.77 -9.55
C VAL A 166 15.55 -0.76 -10.66
N SER A 167 16.68 -0.29 -11.18
CA SER A 167 16.73 0.50 -12.40
C SER A 167 17.07 -0.42 -13.56
N LEU A 168 16.22 -0.48 -14.57
CA LEU A 168 16.56 -1.11 -15.85
C LEU A 168 17.31 -0.04 -16.66
N MET A 169 18.62 0.05 -16.47
CA MET A 169 19.51 0.79 -17.38
C MET A 169 19.95 -0.11 -18.53
#